data_AF-A0A3M7PMW6-F1
#
_entry.id   AF-A0A3M7PMW6-F1
#
_cell.length_a   1.000
_cell.length_b   1.000
_cell.length_c   1.000
_cell.angle_alpha   90.00
_cell.angle_beta   90.00
_cell.angle_gamma   90.00
#
_symmetry.space_group_name_H-M   'P 1'
#
loop_
_entity.id
_entity.type
_entity.pdbx_description
1 polymer ?
#
loop_
_entity_poly.entity_id
_entity_poly.type
_entity_poly.pdbx_seq_one_letter_code
_entity_poly.pdbx_strand_id
1 'polypeptide(L)'
;INDLWNQATRFLIFASDQSKDKEILFNVLICLLNNVCAFKSKQLETNIQKIVDNITKGSQCQNQKVLSLVSNVIQNMDSKEMIVDLFKKNFVENLIKNVKTKTAMNQSVKILALFTQNNSKNFRKMIIQIDKNLEFLYQIFKDVSQTPDQPNTGNKILNLKKLNEVAISNAVLCMSNCVESDDKLAERLLKTDIIMDLLYLTRDGYNIDLQKNCGILIAKLAKKDQRHLLRLRELNGVEILYAALKNTNI
;
A
#
# COMPACT_ATOMS: atom_id res chain seq x y z
N ILE A 1 23.09 21.49 15.96
CA ILE A 1 22.34 20.33 15.41
C ILE A 1 21.69 20.69 14.07
N ASN A 2 20.77 21.67 13.99
CA ASN A 2 20.14 22.07 12.72
C ASN A 2 21.12 22.41 11.58
N ASP A 3 22.27 23.04 11.86
CA ASP A 3 23.25 23.36 10.82
C ASP A 3 24.01 22.14 10.26
N LEU A 4 24.31 21.15 11.11
CA LEU A 4 24.89 19.87 10.68
C LEU A 4 23.91 19.11 9.77
N TRP A 5 22.63 19.13 10.12
CA TRP A 5 21.55 18.56 9.30
C TRP A 5 21.40 19.30 7.96
N ASN A 6 21.46 20.63 7.97
CA ASN A 6 21.41 21.43 6.75
C ASN A 6 22.61 21.18 5.83
N GLN A 7 23.82 21.05 6.39
CA GLN A 7 25.03 20.73 5.63
C GLN A 7 24.98 19.31 5.05
N ALA A 8 24.58 18.32 5.86
CA ALA A 8 24.39 16.94 5.41
C ALA A 8 23.35 16.86 4.28
N THR A 9 22.24 17.60 4.39
CA THR A 9 21.23 17.60 3.33
C THR A 9 21.70 18.28 2.06
N ARG A 10 22.42 19.42 2.15
CA ARG A 10 22.99 20.10 0.97
C ARG A 10 24.00 19.20 0.26
N PHE A 11 24.84 18.50 1.02
CA PHE A 11 25.77 17.52 0.49
C PHE A 11 25.06 16.37 -0.24
N LEU A 12 23.94 15.88 0.30
CA LEU A 12 23.15 14.82 -0.34
C LEU A 12 22.40 15.27 -1.59
N ILE A 13 21.87 16.49 -1.62
CA ILE A 13 21.26 17.05 -2.83
C ILE A 13 22.33 17.14 -3.93
N PHE A 14 23.47 17.74 -3.60
CA PHE A 14 24.60 17.84 -4.51
C PHE A 14 25.08 16.46 -5.00
N ALA A 15 25.24 15.50 -4.09
CA ALA A 15 25.66 14.16 -4.46
C ALA A 15 24.56 13.40 -5.22
N SER A 16 23.26 13.65 -4.99
CA SER A 16 22.17 13.06 -5.78
C SER A 16 22.15 13.52 -7.23
N ASP A 17 22.59 14.75 -7.48
CA ASP A 17 22.70 15.33 -8.81
C ASP A 17 23.98 14.88 -9.55
N GLN A 18 25.03 14.50 -8.83
CA GLN A 18 26.38 14.23 -9.37
C GLN A 18 26.81 12.75 -9.35
N SER A 19 26.24 11.92 -8.48
CA SER A 19 26.71 10.54 -8.26
C SER A 19 26.15 9.54 -9.26
N LYS A 20 27.03 8.67 -9.77
CA LYS A 20 26.65 7.43 -10.48
C LYS A 20 26.10 6.36 -9.52
N ASP A 21 26.47 6.43 -8.24
CA ASP A 21 26.16 5.44 -7.22
C ASP A 21 25.03 5.93 -6.31
N LYS A 22 23.81 5.85 -6.85
CA LYS A 22 22.59 6.41 -6.24
C LYS A 22 22.14 5.66 -4.98
N GLU A 23 22.66 4.46 -4.73
CA GLU A 23 22.31 3.60 -3.58
C GLU A 23 22.95 4.09 -2.27
N ILE A 24 24.20 4.55 -2.30
CA ILE A 24 24.91 5.08 -1.12
C ILE A 24 24.24 6.36 -0.61
N LEU A 25 23.89 7.25 -1.55
CA LEU A 25 23.13 8.45 -1.29
C LEU A 25 21.80 8.14 -0.63
N PHE A 26 21.12 7.11 -1.11
CA PHE A 26 19.87 6.63 -0.55
C PHE A 26 19.98 6.21 0.92
N ASN A 27 21.01 5.44 1.26
CA ASN A 27 21.19 4.95 2.62
C ASN A 27 21.47 6.10 3.61
N VAL A 28 22.31 7.06 3.22
CA VAL A 28 22.63 8.21 4.08
C VAL A 28 21.42 9.12 4.26
N LEU A 29 20.68 9.37 3.19
CA LEU A 29 19.43 10.14 3.19
C LEU A 29 18.35 9.58 4.10
N ILE A 30 18.23 8.25 4.18
CA ILE A 30 17.24 7.59 5.03
C ILE A 30 17.68 7.52 6.49
N CYS A 31 18.98 7.34 6.77
CA CYS A 31 19.51 7.55 8.11
C CYS A 31 19.22 8.98 8.59
N LEU A 32 19.25 9.94 7.68
CA LEU A 32 18.84 11.28 7.97
C LEU A 32 17.32 11.36 8.22
N LEU A 33 16.47 10.88 7.30
CA LEU A 33 14.99 10.90 7.44
C LEU A 33 14.46 10.24 8.72
N ASN A 34 15.04 9.12 9.15
CA ASN A 34 14.65 8.44 10.40
C ASN A 34 14.93 9.29 11.65
N ASN A 35 15.99 10.10 11.64
CA ASN A 35 16.37 10.96 12.76
C ASN A 35 15.70 12.33 12.70
N VAL A 36 15.31 12.78 11.50
CA VAL A 36 14.59 14.02 11.24
C VAL A 36 13.15 14.01 11.77
N CYS A 37 12.49 12.85 11.78
CA CYS A 37 11.10 12.74 12.27
C CYS A 37 10.97 13.18 13.75
N ALA A 38 12.06 13.16 14.52
CA ALA A 38 12.10 13.67 15.89
C ALA A 38 12.17 15.21 15.99
N PHE A 39 12.53 15.94 14.91
CA PHE A 39 12.80 17.38 14.93
C PHE A 39 11.92 18.13 13.92
N LYS A 40 10.82 18.73 14.39
CA LYS A 40 9.89 19.57 13.61
C LYS A 40 10.57 20.85 13.09
N SER A 41 11.24 20.79 11.94
CA SER A 41 11.95 21.94 11.33
C SER A 41 11.54 22.16 9.87
N LYS A 42 10.99 23.34 9.54
CA LYS A 42 10.50 23.70 8.19
C LYS A 42 11.58 23.64 7.09
N GLN A 43 12.83 23.96 7.45
CA GLN A 43 13.98 23.85 6.55
C GLN A 43 14.25 22.38 6.17
N LEU A 44 14.04 21.49 7.13
CA LEU A 44 14.22 20.05 6.99
C LEU A 44 13.13 19.45 6.12
N GLU A 45 11.87 19.88 6.27
CA GLU A 45 10.77 19.50 5.36
C GLU A 45 11.08 19.88 3.90
N THR A 46 11.55 21.10 3.67
CA THR A 46 11.92 21.60 2.32
C THR A 46 13.05 20.76 1.71
N ASN A 47 14.00 20.36 2.54
CA ASN A 47 15.12 19.52 2.17
C ASN A 47 14.66 18.09 1.81
N ILE A 48 13.80 17.48 2.63
CA ILE A 48 13.15 16.19 2.36
C ILE A 48 12.34 16.25 1.07
N GLN A 49 11.64 17.35 0.80
CA GLN A 49 10.86 17.51 -0.43
C GLN A 49 11.75 17.43 -1.68
N LYS A 50 12.90 18.12 -1.70
CA LYS A 50 13.83 18.09 -2.83
C LYS A 50 14.37 16.69 -3.09
N ILE A 51 14.63 16.01 -1.98
CA ILE A 51 15.09 14.63 -1.96
C ILE A 51 14.02 13.68 -2.53
N VAL A 52 12.79 13.77 -2.02
CA VAL A 52 11.65 12.99 -2.54
C VAL A 52 11.44 13.33 -4.01
N ASP A 53 11.46 14.60 -4.40
CA ASP A 53 11.36 15.02 -5.80
C ASP A 53 12.45 14.38 -6.67
N ASN A 54 13.70 14.26 -6.19
CA ASN A 54 14.78 13.58 -6.91
C ASN A 54 14.61 12.05 -6.97
N ILE A 55 14.08 11.42 -5.92
CA ILE A 55 13.77 9.98 -5.89
C ILE A 55 12.63 9.63 -6.84
N THR A 56 11.62 10.48 -6.85
CA THR A 56 10.39 10.27 -7.63
C THR A 56 10.57 10.61 -9.10
N LYS A 57 11.63 11.36 -9.45
CA LYS A 57 12.08 11.59 -10.83
C LYS A 57 13.01 10.45 -11.30
N GLY A 58 12.52 9.63 -12.23
CA GLY A 58 13.33 8.64 -12.96
C GLY A 58 13.22 7.21 -12.44
N SER A 59 14.23 6.38 -12.76
CA SER A 59 14.20 4.92 -12.53
C SER A 59 14.31 4.49 -11.05
N GLN A 60 14.62 5.42 -10.14
CA GLN A 60 14.79 5.09 -8.71
C GLN A 60 13.47 4.69 -8.05
N CYS A 61 12.33 5.15 -8.57
CA CYS A 61 11.02 4.71 -8.10
C CYS A 61 10.76 3.22 -8.35
N GLN A 62 11.60 2.52 -9.13
CA GLN A 62 11.51 1.07 -9.39
C GLN A 62 12.46 0.24 -8.51
N ASN A 63 13.34 0.88 -7.73
CA ASN A 63 14.29 0.17 -6.89
C ASN A 63 13.61 -0.31 -5.59
N GLN A 64 13.64 -1.62 -5.35
CA GLN A 64 12.95 -2.21 -4.20
C GLN A 64 13.56 -1.81 -2.84
N LYS A 65 14.88 -1.64 -2.75
CA LYS A 65 15.56 -1.18 -1.53
C LYS A 65 15.15 0.25 -1.20
N VAL A 66 15.16 1.11 -2.21
CA VAL A 66 14.68 2.50 -2.16
C VAL A 66 13.27 2.59 -1.59
N LEU A 67 12.32 1.85 -2.18
CA LEU A 67 10.93 1.88 -1.73
C LEU A 67 10.75 1.29 -0.32
N SER A 68 11.51 0.25 0.04
CA SER A 68 11.48 -0.30 1.41
C SER A 68 11.88 0.74 2.44
N LEU A 69 12.88 1.55 2.13
CA LEU A 69 13.37 2.59 3.03
C LEU A 69 12.38 3.76 3.12
N VAL A 70 11.79 4.17 1.99
CA VAL A 70 10.68 5.15 1.97
C VAL A 70 9.51 4.67 2.83
N SER A 71 9.13 3.40 2.73
CA SER A 71 8.07 2.82 3.56
C SER A 71 8.37 2.93 5.06
N ASN A 72 9.61 2.71 5.49
CA ASN A 72 9.99 2.83 6.90
C ASN A 72 9.89 4.28 7.39
N VAL A 73 10.33 5.24 6.58
CA VAL A 73 10.21 6.67 6.89
C VAL A 73 8.75 7.06 7.08
N ILE A 74 7.87 6.67 6.14
CA ILE A 74 6.43 6.95 6.22
C ILE A 74 5.81 6.33 7.48
N GLN A 75 6.21 5.10 7.82
CA GLN A 75 5.69 4.37 8.99
C GLN A 75 6.09 5.05 10.32
N ASN A 76 7.22 5.75 10.36
CA ASN A 76 7.77 6.42 11.54
C ASN A 76 7.47 7.93 11.60
N MET A 77 6.79 8.50 10.60
CA MET A 77 6.43 9.91 10.57
C MET A 77 5.20 10.20 11.44
N ASP A 78 5.37 11.05 12.46
CA ASP A 78 4.28 11.46 13.36
C ASP A 78 3.22 12.36 12.68
N SER A 79 3.64 13.18 11.69
CA SER A 79 2.76 14.15 11.02
C SER A 79 2.14 13.60 9.74
N LYS A 80 0.83 13.37 9.78
CA LYS A 80 0.05 12.73 8.70
C LYS A 80 -0.25 13.66 7.52
N GLU A 81 -0.27 14.98 7.72
CA GLU A 81 -0.47 15.97 6.66
C GLU A 81 0.81 16.21 5.86
N MET A 82 1.96 16.25 6.55
CA MET A 82 3.29 16.40 5.96
C MET A 82 3.60 15.28 4.95
N ILE A 83 3.12 14.06 5.22
CA ILE A 83 3.23 12.93 4.30
C ILE A 83 2.56 13.24 2.93
N VAL A 84 1.42 13.92 2.92
CA VAL A 84 0.70 14.23 1.67
C VAL A 84 1.44 15.28 0.85
N ASP A 85 1.95 16.31 1.52
CA ASP A 85 2.67 17.40 0.86
C ASP A 85 4.00 16.90 0.26
N LEU A 86 4.67 15.98 0.95
CA LEU A 86 5.89 15.34 0.48
C LEU A 86 5.69 14.53 -0.80
N PHE A 87 4.57 13.81 -0.91
CA PHE A 87 4.35 12.83 -1.98
C PHE A 87 3.27 13.29 -2.96
N LYS A 88 3.73 13.84 -4.09
CA LYS A 88 2.90 14.38 -5.18
C LYS A 88 2.29 13.29 -6.06
N LYS A 89 1.30 13.68 -6.89
CA LYS A 89 0.60 12.83 -7.87
C LYS A 89 1.51 11.96 -8.72
N ASN A 90 2.60 12.49 -9.27
CA ASN A 90 3.53 11.73 -10.11
C ASN A 90 4.18 10.55 -9.36
N PHE A 91 4.40 10.67 -8.05
CA PHE A 91 4.90 9.55 -7.26
C PHE A 91 3.87 8.43 -7.17
N VAL A 92 2.61 8.78 -6.89
CA VAL A 92 1.49 7.83 -6.83
C VAL A 92 1.30 7.13 -8.17
N GLU A 93 1.38 7.87 -9.28
CA GLU A 93 1.33 7.30 -10.63
C GLU A 93 2.47 6.31 -10.88
N ASN A 94 3.69 6.62 -10.43
CA ASN A 94 4.83 5.70 -10.52
C ASN A 94 4.62 4.44 -9.68
N LEU A 95 4.11 4.55 -8.45
CA LEU A 95 3.78 3.39 -7.62
C LEU A 95 2.70 2.53 -8.28
N ILE A 96 1.65 3.13 -8.83
CA ILE A 96 0.60 2.40 -9.55
C ILE A 96 1.17 1.71 -10.79
N LYS A 97 2.04 2.40 -11.55
CA LYS A 97 2.73 1.81 -12.70
C LYS A 97 3.56 0.58 -12.30
N ASN A 98 4.34 0.70 -11.22
CA ASN A 98 5.13 -0.39 -10.67
C ASN A 98 4.26 -1.62 -10.31
N VAL A 99 3.10 -1.39 -9.71
CA VAL A 99 2.15 -2.47 -9.43
C VAL A 99 1.67 -3.12 -10.72
N LYS A 100 1.23 -2.32 -11.70
CA LYS A 100 0.75 -2.81 -13.01
C LYS A 100 1.83 -3.59 -13.77
N THR A 101 3.10 -3.17 -13.71
CA THR A 101 4.22 -3.86 -14.38
C THR A 101 4.88 -4.93 -13.52
N LYS A 102 4.34 -5.22 -12.33
CA LYS A 102 4.91 -6.14 -11.32
C LYS A 102 6.36 -5.79 -10.91
N THR A 103 6.82 -4.55 -11.17
CA THR A 103 8.16 -4.06 -10.84
C THR A 103 8.16 -3.47 -9.43
N ALA A 104 8.93 -4.04 -8.49
CA ALA A 104 8.91 -3.61 -7.08
C ALA A 104 7.49 -3.49 -6.49
N MET A 105 6.57 -4.35 -6.94
CA MET A 105 5.15 -4.33 -6.63
C MET A 105 4.91 -4.34 -5.12
N ASN A 106 5.51 -5.29 -4.39
CA ASN A 106 5.24 -5.48 -2.97
C ASN A 106 5.53 -4.21 -2.15
N GLN A 107 6.64 -3.53 -2.44
CA GLN A 107 6.98 -2.27 -1.77
C GLN A 107 6.07 -1.13 -2.21
N SER A 108 5.70 -1.09 -3.50
CA SER A 108 4.79 -0.07 -4.02
C SER A 108 3.41 -0.18 -3.36
N VAL A 109 2.86 -1.39 -3.24
CA VAL A 109 1.58 -1.64 -2.57
C VAL A 109 1.66 -1.34 -1.08
N LYS A 110 2.77 -1.70 -0.41
CA LYS A 110 3.00 -1.36 1.01
C LYS A 110 2.95 0.16 1.23
N ILE A 111 3.64 0.93 0.39
CA ILE A 111 3.63 2.40 0.48
C ILE A 111 2.21 2.94 0.26
N LEU A 112 1.48 2.45 -0.75
CA LEU A 112 0.09 2.87 -0.99
C LEU A 112 -0.82 2.56 0.21
N ALA A 113 -0.67 1.38 0.82
CA ALA A 113 -1.42 1.01 2.01
C ALA A 113 -1.11 1.96 3.20
N LEU A 114 0.16 2.25 3.46
CA LEU A 114 0.57 3.17 4.52
C LEU A 114 0.00 4.58 4.33
N PHE A 115 0.05 5.11 3.11
CA PHE A 115 -0.53 6.44 2.84
C PHE A 115 -2.05 6.47 3.03
N THR A 116 -2.75 5.38 2.71
CA THR A 116 -4.22 5.34 2.82
C THR A 116 -4.71 5.08 4.25
N GLN A 117 -3.95 4.40 5.11
CA GLN A 117 -4.33 4.16 6.52
C GLN A 117 -4.49 5.46 7.33
N ASN A 118 -3.76 6.52 6.98
CA ASN A 118 -3.56 7.69 7.83
C ASN A 118 -4.61 8.82 7.69
N ASN A 119 -5.90 8.50 7.51
CA ASN A 119 -6.98 9.49 7.30
C ASN A 119 -6.74 10.49 6.17
N SER A 120 -5.77 10.25 5.29
CA SER A 120 -5.50 11.11 4.15
C SER A 120 -6.56 10.88 3.07
N LYS A 121 -7.71 11.56 3.24
CA LYS A 121 -8.78 11.60 2.24
C LYS A 121 -8.24 12.09 0.89
N ASN A 122 -7.29 13.02 0.90
CA ASN A 122 -6.66 13.55 -0.30
C ASN A 122 -5.87 12.47 -1.05
N PHE A 123 -5.08 11.65 -0.34
CA PHE A 123 -4.32 10.58 -0.98
C PHE A 123 -5.23 9.48 -1.56
N ARG A 124 -6.28 9.11 -0.81
CA ARG A 124 -7.28 8.15 -1.28
C ARG A 124 -8.00 8.65 -2.53
N LYS A 125 -8.42 9.92 -2.55
CA LYS A 125 -9.02 10.58 -3.73
C LYS A 125 -8.06 10.58 -4.92
N MET A 126 -6.78 10.86 -4.69
CA MET A 126 -5.77 10.86 -5.74
C MET A 126 -5.57 9.47 -6.36
N ILE A 127 -5.52 8.40 -5.56
CA ILE A 127 -5.48 7.03 -6.09
C ILE A 127 -6.73 6.74 -6.94
N ILE A 128 -7.92 7.06 -6.42
CA ILE A 128 -9.19 6.80 -7.12
C ILE A 128 -9.31 7.62 -8.42
N GLN A 129 -8.74 8.83 -8.46
CA GLN A 129 -8.69 9.63 -9.69
C GLN A 129 -7.78 9.01 -10.75
N ILE A 130 -6.67 8.39 -10.35
CA ILE A 130 -5.74 7.71 -11.28
C ILE A 130 -6.34 6.39 -11.77
N ASP A 131 -6.98 5.62 -10.91
CA ASP A 131 -7.68 4.38 -11.27
C ASP A 131 -9.04 4.31 -10.57
N LYS A 132 -10.10 4.66 -11.32
CA LYS A 132 -11.47 4.79 -10.78
C LYS A 132 -12.01 3.50 -10.18
N ASN A 133 -11.56 2.35 -10.66
CA ASN A 133 -12.05 1.05 -10.21
C ASN A 133 -11.06 0.34 -9.30
N LEU A 134 -9.87 0.93 -9.09
CA LEU A 134 -8.76 0.29 -8.38
C LEU A 134 -8.40 -1.08 -8.97
N GLU A 135 -8.52 -1.22 -10.30
CA GLU A 135 -8.29 -2.49 -10.99
C GLU A 135 -6.88 -3.02 -10.70
N PHE A 136 -5.90 -2.13 -10.63
CA PHE A 136 -4.52 -2.47 -10.29
C PHE A 136 -4.34 -3.10 -8.91
N LEU A 137 -5.21 -2.80 -7.93
CA LEU A 137 -5.18 -3.43 -6.60
C LEU A 137 -5.98 -4.73 -6.61
N TYR A 138 -7.14 -4.73 -7.26
CA TYR A 138 -8.01 -5.90 -7.34
C TYR A 138 -7.30 -7.08 -8.00
N GLN A 139 -6.58 -6.83 -9.10
CA GLN A 139 -5.85 -7.87 -9.83
C GLN A 139 -4.74 -8.55 -9.02
N ILE A 140 -4.20 -7.91 -7.97
CA ILE A 140 -3.17 -8.54 -7.12
C ILE A 140 -3.70 -9.80 -6.45
N PHE A 141 -4.98 -9.82 -6.09
CA PHE A 141 -5.57 -10.91 -5.32
C PHE A 141 -6.64 -11.70 -6.08
N LYS A 142 -7.16 -11.17 -7.19
CA LYS A 142 -8.04 -11.90 -8.10
C LYS A 142 -7.39 -13.16 -8.67
N ASP A 143 -6.13 -13.08 -9.09
CA ASP A 143 -5.41 -14.24 -9.65
C ASP A 143 -5.30 -15.37 -8.61
N VAL A 144 -5.19 -15.03 -7.32
CA VAL A 144 -5.05 -16.00 -6.22
C VAL A 144 -6.39 -16.61 -5.84
N SER A 145 -7.47 -15.84 -5.88
CA SER A 145 -8.82 -16.36 -5.59
C SER A 145 -9.37 -17.26 -6.67
N GLN A 146 -8.90 -17.10 -7.92
CA GLN A 146 -9.36 -17.88 -9.07
C GLN A 146 -8.54 -19.15 -9.33
N THR A 147 -7.44 -19.38 -8.60
CA THR A 147 -6.70 -20.64 -8.70
C THR A 147 -7.36 -21.74 -7.87
N PRO A 148 -7.81 -22.85 -8.47
CA PRO A 148 -8.38 -23.97 -7.72
C PRO A 148 -7.32 -24.58 -6.80
N ASP A 149 -7.73 -24.93 -5.57
CA ASP A 149 -6.90 -25.61 -4.57
C ASP A 149 -6.24 -26.86 -5.18
N GLN A 150 -4.96 -26.77 -5.54
CA GLN A 150 -4.18 -27.95 -5.91
C GLN A 150 -3.68 -28.63 -4.63
N PRO A 151 -4.08 -29.88 -4.34
CA PRO A 151 -3.86 -30.47 -3.02
C PRO A 151 -2.40 -30.79 -2.66
N ASN A 152 -1.43 -30.76 -3.59
CA ASN A 152 -0.13 -31.42 -3.39
C ASN A 152 1.07 -30.71 -4.05
N THR A 153 1.48 -29.53 -3.59
CA THR A 153 2.78 -28.95 -3.98
C THR A 153 3.48 -28.32 -2.79
N GLY A 154 3.91 -29.20 -1.88
CA GLY A 154 4.72 -28.87 -0.71
C GLY A 154 5.99 -28.08 -1.08
N ASN A 155 6.23 -27.03 -0.30
CA ASN A 155 7.47 -26.28 -0.14
C ASN A 155 7.84 -25.21 -1.19
N LYS A 156 7.53 -25.33 -2.49
CA LYS A 156 7.86 -24.26 -3.46
C LYS A 156 6.78 -23.15 -3.55
N ILE A 157 5.53 -23.49 -3.24
CA ILE A 157 4.38 -22.56 -3.20
C ILE A 157 4.34 -21.75 -1.89
N LEU A 158 4.91 -22.25 -0.80
CA LEU A 158 4.80 -21.65 0.53
C LEU A 158 5.49 -20.28 0.64
N ASN A 159 6.61 -20.07 -0.05
CA ASN A 159 7.34 -18.79 -0.06
C ASN A 159 6.77 -17.78 -1.07
N LEU A 160 6.25 -18.24 -2.20
CA LEU A 160 5.54 -17.37 -3.16
C LEU A 160 4.17 -16.95 -2.60
N LYS A 161 3.46 -17.85 -1.91
CA LYS A 161 2.22 -17.52 -1.17
C LYS A 161 2.48 -16.46 -0.10
N LYS A 162 3.52 -16.59 0.75
CA LYS A 162 3.77 -15.62 1.84
C LYS A 162 4.18 -14.22 1.35
N LEU A 163 5.06 -14.11 0.34
CA LEU A 163 5.43 -12.80 -0.22
C LEU A 163 4.28 -12.15 -0.99
N ASN A 164 3.44 -12.95 -1.65
CA ASN A 164 2.23 -12.46 -2.30
C ASN A 164 1.17 -12.08 -1.26
N GLU A 165 1.06 -12.81 -0.16
CA GLU A 165 0.05 -12.60 0.88
C GLU A 165 0.19 -11.26 1.60
N VAL A 166 1.41 -10.85 1.94
CA VAL A 166 1.63 -9.51 2.51
C VAL A 166 1.25 -8.42 1.50
N ALA A 167 1.58 -8.60 0.23
CA ALA A 167 1.20 -7.65 -0.83
C ALA A 167 -0.32 -7.63 -1.05
N ILE A 168 -0.98 -8.79 -1.05
CA ILE A 168 -2.44 -8.95 -1.13
C ILE A 168 -3.11 -8.27 0.07
N SER A 169 -2.62 -8.52 1.28
CA SER A 169 -3.15 -7.89 2.50
C SER A 169 -3.03 -6.36 2.45
N ASN A 170 -1.89 -5.83 2.00
CA ASN A 170 -1.71 -4.39 1.79
C ASN A 170 -2.63 -3.85 0.67
N ALA A 171 -2.89 -4.62 -0.40
CA ALA A 171 -3.80 -4.22 -1.46
C ALA A 171 -5.24 -4.12 -0.97
N VAL A 172 -5.71 -5.15 -0.25
CA VAL A 172 -7.04 -5.20 0.37
C VAL A 172 -7.22 -4.05 1.36
N LEU A 173 -6.21 -3.80 2.19
CA LEU A 173 -6.18 -2.68 3.13
C LEU A 173 -6.24 -1.32 2.44
N CYS A 174 -5.46 -1.15 1.35
CA CYS A 174 -5.48 0.06 0.54
C CYS A 174 -6.86 0.31 -0.10
N MET A 175 -7.46 -0.73 -0.69
CA MET A 175 -8.83 -0.67 -1.23
C MET A 175 -9.87 -0.36 -0.15
N SER A 176 -9.78 -1.01 1.02
CA SER A 176 -10.65 -0.76 2.18
C SER A 176 -10.63 0.69 2.62
N ASN A 177 -9.46 1.32 2.61
CA ASN A 177 -9.33 2.75 2.92
C ASN A 177 -9.91 3.63 1.82
N CYS A 178 -9.74 3.27 0.55
CA CYS A 178 -10.29 4.02 -0.59
C CYS A 178 -11.82 3.97 -0.64
N VAL A 179 -12.44 2.81 -0.38
CA VAL A 179 -13.91 2.64 -0.30
C VAL A 179 -14.54 3.56 0.75
N GLU A 180 -13.84 3.84 1.84
CA GLU A 180 -14.31 4.79 2.86
C GLU A 180 -14.49 6.22 2.29
N SER A 181 -13.74 6.58 1.25
CA SER A 181 -13.57 7.97 0.79
C SER A 181 -14.28 8.32 -0.52
N ASP A 182 -14.88 7.35 -1.20
CA ASP A 182 -15.72 7.55 -2.39
C ASP A 182 -16.93 6.61 -2.36
N ASP A 183 -18.12 7.18 -2.18
CA ASP A 183 -19.37 6.41 -2.09
C ASP A 183 -19.69 5.67 -3.40
N LYS A 184 -19.22 6.19 -4.55
CA LYS A 184 -19.44 5.54 -5.85
C LYS A 184 -18.45 4.41 -6.13
N LEU A 185 -17.38 4.28 -5.35
CA LEU A 185 -16.41 3.20 -5.56
C LEU A 185 -17.04 1.83 -5.27
N ALA A 186 -17.85 1.72 -4.21
CA ALA A 186 -18.57 0.49 -3.89
C ALA A 186 -19.51 0.08 -5.04
N GLU A 187 -20.25 1.03 -5.61
CA GLU A 187 -21.10 0.78 -6.79
C GLU A 187 -20.29 0.28 -7.99
N ARG A 188 -19.14 0.93 -8.30
CA ARG A 188 -18.29 0.52 -9.44
C ARG A 188 -17.75 -0.90 -9.28
N LEU A 189 -17.45 -1.31 -8.04
CA LEU A 189 -16.96 -2.64 -7.70
C LEU A 189 -18.04 -3.73 -7.77
N LEU A 190 -19.33 -3.41 -7.97
CA LEU A 190 -20.36 -4.44 -8.21
C LEU A 190 -20.19 -5.17 -9.54
N LYS A 191 -19.41 -4.62 -10.46
CA LYS A 191 -19.11 -5.25 -11.76
C LYS A 191 -18.05 -6.34 -11.66
N THR A 192 -17.59 -6.65 -10.46
CA THR A 192 -16.55 -7.65 -10.19
C THR A 192 -17.04 -8.69 -9.19
N ASP A 193 -16.34 -9.81 -9.11
CA ASP A 193 -16.64 -10.88 -8.14
C ASP A 193 -15.95 -10.64 -6.77
N ILE A 194 -15.70 -9.37 -6.42
CA ILE A 194 -14.88 -8.99 -5.26
C ILE A 194 -15.33 -9.63 -3.95
N ILE A 195 -16.64 -9.82 -3.72
CA ILE A 195 -17.13 -10.48 -2.50
C ILE A 195 -16.70 -11.95 -2.46
N MET A 196 -16.83 -12.67 -3.57
CA MET A 196 -16.40 -14.06 -3.68
C MET A 196 -14.88 -14.19 -3.53
N ASP A 197 -14.14 -13.30 -4.18
CA ASP A 197 -12.68 -13.29 -4.13
C ASP A 197 -12.16 -13.02 -2.71
N LEU A 198 -12.76 -12.06 -2.00
CA LEU A 198 -12.40 -11.75 -0.62
C LEU A 198 -12.77 -12.89 0.33
N LEU A 199 -13.94 -13.53 0.15
CA LEU A 199 -14.34 -14.69 0.96
C LEU A 199 -13.35 -15.85 0.79
N TYR A 200 -12.84 -16.08 -0.41
CA TYR A 200 -11.81 -17.11 -0.63
C TYR A 200 -10.56 -16.85 0.20
N LEU A 201 -10.11 -15.59 0.29
CA LEU A 201 -8.93 -15.18 1.06
C LEU A 201 -9.19 -15.15 2.58
N THR A 202 -10.44 -15.32 3.02
CA THR A 202 -10.78 -15.47 4.45
C THR A 202 -10.68 -16.91 4.94
N ARG A 203 -10.48 -17.89 4.07
CA ARG A 203 -10.40 -19.31 4.43
C ARG A 203 -9.15 -19.63 5.27
N ASP A 204 -9.22 -20.76 5.96
CA ASP A 204 -8.08 -21.31 6.72
C ASP A 204 -6.86 -21.52 5.82
N GLY A 205 -5.67 -21.23 6.34
CA GLY A 205 -4.40 -21.33 5.60
C GLY A 205 -3.86 -19.99 5.08
N TYR A 206 -4.66 -18.92 5.14
CA TYR A 206 -4.19 -17.54 4.98
C TYR A 206 -3.86 -16.90 6.34
N ASN A 207 -3.01 -15.87 6.32
CA ASN A 207 -2.60 -15.07 7.45
C ASN A 207 -3.80 -14.32 8.04
N ILE A 208 -3.87 -14.33 9.37
CA ILE A 208 -4.91 -13.66 10.17
C ILE A 208 -5.11 -12.19 9.77
N ASP A 209 -4.05 -11.43 9.50
CA ASP A 209 -4.14 -10.02 9.09
C ASP A 209 -4.81 -9.88 7.72
N LEU A 210 -4.53 -10.79 6.79
CA LEU A 210 -5.21 -10.81 5.49
C LEU A 210 -6.70 -11.12 5.66
N GLN A 211 -7.04 -12.15 6.44
CA GLN A 211 -8.44 -12.50 6.72
C GLN A 211 -9.19 -11.31 7.36
N LYS A 212 -8.60 -10.66 8.36
CA LYS A 212 -9.14 -9.45 9.00
C LYS A 212 -9.35 -8.32 8.01
N ASN A 213 -8.34 -8.02 7.18
CA ASN A 213 -8.44 -6.97 6.16
C ASN A 213 -9.54 -7.26 5.13
N CYS A 214 -9.70 -8.52 4.72
CA CYS A 214 -10.78 -8.94 3.83
C CYS A 214 -12.15 -8.75 4.47
N GLY A 215 -12.33 -9.19 5.72
CA GLY A 215 -13.57 -8.98 6.48
C GLY A 215 -13.93 -7.49 6.62
N ILE A 216 -12.93 -6.63 6.91
CA ILE A 216 -13.13 -5.18 6.99
C ILE A 216 -13.57 -4.60 5.63
N LEU A 217 -12.92 -5.00 4.53
CA LEU A 217 -13.28 -4.53 3.19
C LEU A 217 -14.70 -4.97 2.82
N ILE A 218 -15.07 -6.23 3.06
CA ILE A 218 -16.44 -6.73 2.84
C ILE A 218 -17.45 -5.91 3.64
N ALA A 219 -17.19 -5.69 4.94
CA ALA A 219 -18.08 -4.91 5.80
C ALA A 219 -18.26 -3.47 5.29
N LYS A 220 -17.19 -2.82 4.82
CA LYS A 220 -17.27 -1.48 4.24
C LYS A 220 -18.04 -1.45 2.93
N LEU A 221 -17.82 -2.41 2.04
CA LEU A 221 -18.56 -2.53 0.78
C LEU A 221 -20.06 -2.73 1.05
N ALA A 222 -20.41 -3.65 1.95
CA ALA A 222 -21.79 -3.92 2.37
C ALA A 222 -22.46 -2.71 3.03
N LYS A 223 -21.70 -1.92 3.80
CA LYS A 223 -22.19 -0.69 4.43
C LYS A 223 -22.43 0.43 3.40
N LYS A 224 -21.58 0.53 2.37
CA LYS A 224 -21.66 1.59 1.34
C LYS A 224 -22.72 1.28 0.27
N ASP A 225 -22.90 0.01 -0.09
CA ASP A 225 -23.89 -0.42 -1.08
C ASP A 225 -24.48 -1.78 -0.69
N GLN A 226 -25.79 -1.80 -0.40
CA GLN A 226 -26.51 -2.97 0.09
C GLN A 226 -26.44 -4.18 -0.86
N ARG A 227 -26.18 -3.97 -2.16
CA ARG A 227 -26.03 -5.07 -3.12
C ARG A 227 -24.84 -5.97 -2.79
N HIS A 228 -23.79 -5.44 -2.17
CA HIS A 228 -22.68 -6.26 -1.63
C HIS A 228 -23.12 -7.13 -0.46
N LEU A 229 -24.03 -6.66 0.40
CA LEU A 229 -24.59 -7.46 1.49
C LEU A 229 -25.48 -8.59 0.95
N LEU A 230 -26.28 -8.32 -0.08
CA LEU A 230 -27.08 -9.35 -0.75
C LEU A 230 -26.17 -10.43 -1.34
N ARG A 231 -25.14 -10.01 -2.07
CA ARG A 231 -24.15 -10.95 -2.64
C ARG A 231 -23.42 -11.76 -1.56
N LEU A 232 -23.09 -11.15 -0.42
CA LEU A 232 -22.50 -11.85 0.71
C LEU A 232 -23.43 -12.95 1.25
N ARG A 233 -24.74 -12.68 1.34
CA ARG A 233 -25.74 -13.67 1.81
C ARG A 233 -25.95 -14.79 0.80
N GLU A 234 -26.00 -14.48 -0.50
CA GLU A 234 -26.12 -15.49 -1.56
C GLU A 234 -24.98 -16.52 -1.54
N LEU A 235 -23.80 -16.11 -1.09
CA LEU A 235 -22.62 -16.95 -1.01
C LEU A 235 -22.47 -17.69 0.34
N ASN A 236 -23.47 -17.61 1.24
CA ASN A 236 -23.35 -18.03 2.64
C ASN A 236 -22.09 -17.44 3.31
N GLY A 237 -21.76 -16.20 2.93
CA GLY A 237 -20.51 -15.56 3.30
C GLY A 237 -20.50 -15.07 4.74
N VAL A 238 -21.67 -14.91 5.37
CA VAL A 238 -21.76 -14.53 6.80
C VAL A 238 -21.21 -15.65 7.67
N GLU A 239 -21.56 -16.90 7.35
CA GLU A 239 -21.10 -18.11 8.03
C GLU A 239 -19.59 -18.33 7.80
N ILE A 240 -19.12 -18.12 6.57
CA ILE A 240 -17.68 -18.19 6.22
C ILE A 240 -16.89 -17.16 7.03
N LEU A 241 -17.35 -15.90 7.07
CA LEU A 241 -16.69 -14.85 7.85
C LEU A 241 -16.72 -15.14 9.35
N TYR A 242 -17.83 -15.66 9.87
CA TYR A 242 -17.92 -16.04 11.28
C TYR A 242 -16.92 -17.16 11.63
N ALA A 243 -16.83 -18.20 10.81
CA ALA A 243 -15.89 -19.30 11.01
C ALA A 243 -14.44 -18.82 10.94
N ALA A 244 -14.10 -18.02 9.92
CA ALA A 244 -12.78 -17.45 9.75
C ALA A 244 -12.37 -16.58 10.94
N LEU A 245 -13.23 -15.62 11.33
CA LEU A 245 -12.88 -14.64 12.36
C LEU A 245 -12.91 -15.22 13.78
N LYS A 246 -13.74 -16.23 14.06
CA LYS A 246 -13.75 -16.95 15.35
C LYS A 246 -12.37 -17.55 15.67
N ASN A 247 -11.64 -17.98 14.64
CA ASN A 247 -10.29 -18.54 14.79
C ASN A 247 -9.19 -17.47 14.96
N THR A 248 -9.54 -16.17 14.89
CA THR A 248 -8.57 -15.05 14.87
C THR A 248 -8.43 -14.24 16.17
N ASN A 249 -9.08 -14.68 17.28
CA ASN A 249 -9.13 -13.99 18.57
C ASN A 249 -9.41 -12.47 18.43
N ILE A 250 -10.62 -12.13 17.97
CA ILE A 250 -11.21 -10.79 18.11
C ILE A 250 -12.35 -10.89 19.13
#